data_AF-A0A954L2T5-F1
#
_entry.id   AF-A0A954L2T5-F1
#
_cell.length_a   1.000
_cell.length_b   1.000
_cell.length_c   1.000
_cell.angle_alpha   90.00
_cell.angle_beta   90.00
_cell.angle_gamma   90.00
#
_symmetry.space_group_name_H-M   'P 1'
#
loop_
_entity.id
_entity.type
_entity.pdbx_description
1 polymer ?
#
loop_
_entity_poly.entity_id
_entity_poly.type
_entity_poly.pdbx_seq_one_letter_code
_entity_poly.pdbx_strand_id
1 'polypeptide(L)'
;MADDDLDQIEASLQAVAARLNSCHPDPNATVKYDLLANALIWPDELPAPQQPGEFSKLSMVRVLQRHRTTVILGTPSLELEKYWLLGKRLFPQWCGFQQDRITTSDERVALYWKHNPWKQRDEAENEWKAMQDRLSES
;
A
#
# COMPACT_ATOMS: atom_id res chain seq x y z
N MET A 1 -8.40 -21.75 1.87
CA MET A 1 -8.73 -20.32 2.08
C MET A 1 -7.61 -19.36 1.66
N ALA A 2 -6.35 -19.78 1.43
CA ALA A 2 -5.30 -18.86 0.94
C ALA A 2 -5.18 -18.81 -0.60
N ASP A 3 -5.61 -19.86 -1.30
CA ASP A 3 -5.49 -19.95 -2.76
C ASP A 3 -6.61 -19.20 -3.50
N ASP A 4 -7.85 -19.27 -2.98
CA ASP A 4 -9.01 -18.56 -3.57
C ASP A 4 -8.82 -17.03 -3.60
N ASP A 5 -8.14 -16.47 -2.59
CA ASP A 5 -7.83 -15.04 -2.52
C ASP A 5 -6.78 -14.63 -3.57
N LEU A 6 -5.80 -15.51 -3.84
CA LEU A 6 -4.78 -15.25 -4.84
C LEU A 6 -5.38 -15.23 -6.24
N ASP A 7 -6.24 -16.19 -6.58
CA ASP A 7 -6.89 -16.28 -7.88
C ASP A 7 -7.78 -15.06 -8.15
N GLN A 8 -8.53 -14.60 -7.14
CA GLN A 8 -9.37 -13.41 -7.26
C GLN A 8 -8.54 -12.13 -7.44
N ILE A 9 -7.45 -11.98 -6.70
CA ILE A 9 -6.53 -10.84 -6.85
C ILE A 9 -5.87 -10.88 -8.23
N GLU A 10 -5.38 -12.04 -8.65
CA GLU A 10 -4.75 -12.21 -9.97
C GLU A 10 -5.72 -11.87 -11.10
N ALA A 11 -6.93 -12.44 -11.10
CA ALA A 11 -7.95 -12.13 -12.11
C ALA A 11 -8.28 -10.63 -12.16
N SER A 12 -8.34 -9.98 -10.99
CA SER A 12 -8.61 -8.55 -10.90
C SER A 12 -7.46 -7.71 -11.46
N LEU A 13 -6.22 -8.05 -11.12
CA LEU A 13 -5.02 -7.37 -11.62
C LEU A 13 -4.83 -7.59 -13.13
N GLN A 14 -5.06 -8.80 -13.62
CA GLN A 14 -5.03 -9.11 -15.06
C GLN A 14 -6.03 -8.25 -15.83
N ALA A 15 -7.25 -8.09 -15.30
CA ALA A 15 -8.31 -7.32 -15.95
C ALA A 15 -7.99 -5.82 -16.09
N VAL A 16 -7.07 -5.27 -15.30
CA VAL A 16 -6.66 -3.85 -15.35
C VAL A 16 -5.21 -3.64 -15.80
N ALA A 17 -4.46 -4.72 -16.06
CA ALA A 17 -3.02 -4.68 -16.31
C ALA A 17 -2.62 -3.74 -17.46
N ALA A 18 -3.32 -3.81 -18.60
CA ALA A 18 -3.03 -2.96 -19.75
C ALA A 18 -3.16 -1.46 -19.42
N ARG A 19 -4.13 -1.10 -18.57
CA ARG A 19 -4.36 0.29 -18.16
C ARG A 19 -3.31 0.76 -17.17
N LEU A 20 -2.94 -0.10 -16.21
CA LEU A 20 -1.85 0.20 -15.27
C LEU A 20 -0.51 0.38 -15.99
N ASN A 21 -0.24 -0.41 -17.03
CA ASN A 21 0.93 -0.22 -17.90
C ASN A 21 0.92 1.12 -18.65
N SER A 22 -0.26 1.65 -18.96
CA SER A 22 -0.40 2.97 -19.61
C SER A 22 -0.34 4.15 -18.63
N CYS A 23 -0.27 3.92 -17.32
CA CYS A 23 -0.08 5.00 -16.35
C CYS A 23 1.34 5.55 -16.48
N HIS A 24 1.43 6.85 -16.73
CA HIS A 24 2.70 7.55 -16.82
C HIS A 24 2.98 8.32 -15.52
N PRO A 25 4.26 8.38 -15.09
CA PRO A 25 4.64 9.26 -13.99
C PRO A 25 4.31 10.72 -14.31
N ASP A 26 3.58 11.38 -13.43
CA ASP A 26 3.38 12.82 -13.42
C ASP A 26 4.48 13.45 -12.54
N PRO A 27 5.34 14.33 -13.07
CA PRO A 27 6.38 14.99 -12.29
C PRO A 27 5.84 15.86 -11.14
N ASN A 28 4.55 16.21 -11.16
CA ASN A 28 3.88 16.96 -10.10
C ASN A 28 3.15 16.06 -9.08
N ALA A 29 3.18 14.74 -9.27
CA ALA A 29 2.55 13.80 -8.36
C ALA A 29 3.26 13.78 -7.00
N THR A 30 2.60 14.32 -5.99
CA THR A 30 3.08 14.27 -4.60
C THR A 30 2.56 13.03 -3.89
N VAL A 31 3.42 12.35 -3.15
CA VAL A 31 3.07 11.21 -2.30
C VAL A 31 2.02 11.58 -1.25
N LYS A 32 1.07 10.69 -1.00
CA LYS A 32 0.01 10.82 0.02
C LYS A 32 -0.17 9.52 0.79
N TYR A 33 -0.69 9.61 2.00
CA TYR A 33 -1.15 8.44 2.74
C TYR A 33 -2.59 8.10 2.36
N ASP A 34 -2.86 6.84 2.02
CA ASP A 34 -4.20 6.29 1.79
C ASP A 34 -4.57 5.35 2.95
N LEU A 35 -5.69 5.66 3.61
CA LEU A 35 -6.15 4.91 4.78
C LEU A 35 -6.61 3.49 4.45
N LEU A 36 -7.27 3.29 3.29
CA LEU A 36 -7.85 2.00 2.91
C LEU A 36 -6.78 1.02 2.43
N ALA A 37 -5.72 1.52 1.80
CA ALA A 37 -4.54 0.76 1.46
C ALA A 37 -3.56 0.63 2.64
N ASN A 38 -3.70 1.50 3.66
CA ASN A 38 -2.69 1.74 4.70
C ASN A 38 -1.29 1.85 4.06
N ALA A 39 -1.18 2.74 3.07
CA ALA A 39 -0.05 2.81 2.15
C ALA A 39 0.27 4.24 1.72
N LEU A 40 1.49 4.45 1.26
CA LEU A 40 1.90 5.62 0.51
C LEU A 40 1.56 5.43 -0.97
N ILE A 41 0.81 6.38 -1.54
CA ILE A 41 0.30 6.35 -2.90
C ILE A 41 0.63 7.63 -3.65
N TRP A 42 0.65 7.54 -4.99
CA TRP A 42 0.75 8.70 -5.87
C TRP A 42 -0.50 8.79 -6.76
N PRO A 43 -1.00 10.00 -7.04
CA PRO A 43 -2.26 10.19 -7.77
C PRO A 43 -2.24 9.69 -9.22
N ASP A 44 -1.07 9.49 -9.82
CA ASP A 44 -0.86 9.03 -11.19
C ASP A 44 -0.78 7.50 -11.31
N GLU A 45 -0.93 6.76 -10.20
CA GLU A 45 -0.81 5.30 -10.17
C GLU A 45 -2.07 4.58 -10.61
N LEU A 46 -3.21 5.25 -10.61
CA LEU A 46 -4.49 4.64 -10.91
C LEU A 46 -5.15 5.37 -12.08
N PRO A 47 -5.54 4.65 -13.15
CA PRO A 47 -6.35 5.24 -14.20
C PRO A 47 -7.75 5.56 -13.66
N ALA A 48 -8.41 6.56 -14.24
CA ALA A 48 -9.81 6.82 -13.92
C ALA A 48 -10.67 5.58 -14.28
N PRO A 49 -11.64 5.18 -13.42
CA PRO A 49 -12.58 4.12 -13.77
C PRO A 49 -13.46 4.59 -14.93
N GLN A 50 -13.61 3.74 -15.95
CA GLN A 50 -14.43 4.01 -17.13
C GLN A 50 -15.73 3.20 -17.13
N GLN A 51 -15.79 2.12 -16.34
CA GLN A 51 -16.95 1.23 -16.30
C GLN A 51 -17.39 0.90 -14.86
N PRO A 52 -18.69 0.65 -14.62
CA PRO A 52 -19.16 0.11 -13.35
C PRO A 52 -18.41 -1.19 -12.97
N GLY A 53 -18.04 -1.32 -11.70
CA GLY A 53 -17.28 -2.49 -11.19
C GLY A 53 -15.78 -2.43 -11.43
N GLU A 54 -15.27 -1.51 -12.25
CA GLU A 54 -13.83 -1.34 -12.44
C GLU A 54 -13.12 -0.82 -11.19
N PHE A 55 -13.80 0.00 -10.40
CA PHE A 55 -13.29 0.48 -9.11
C PHE A 55 -12.87 -0.68 -8.19
N SER A 56 -13.67 -1.75 -8.12
CA SER A 56 -13.36 -2.93 -7.31
C SER A 56 -12.09 -3.63 -7.80
N LYS A 57 -11.88 -3.72 -9.12
CA LYS A 57 -10.68 -4.32 -9.71
C LYS A 57 -9.44 -3.46 -9.45
N LEU A 58 -9.56 -2.15 -9.66
CA LEU A 58 -8.50 -1.18 -9.34
C LEU A 58 -8.17 -1.15 -7.84
N SER A 59 -9.14 -1.45 -6.97
CA SER A 59 -8.89 -1.52 -5.52
C SER A 59 -7.89 -2.62 -5.14
N MET A 60 -7.69 -3.65 -5.98
CA MET A 60 -6.66 -4.67 -5.73
C MET A 60 -5.24 -4.14 -5.87
N VAL A 61 -5.02 -3.02 -6.57
CA VAL A 61 -3.70 -2.34 -6.62
C VAL A 61 -3.23 -1.90 -5.23
N ARG A 62 -4.15 -1.73 -4.28
CA ARG A 62 -3.82 -1.40 -2.88
C ARG A 62 -2.88 -2.41 -2.23
N VAL A 63 -2.96 -3.70 -2.59
CA VAL A 63 -2.04 -4.72 -2.04
C VAL A 63 -0.59 -4.46 -2.48
N LEU A 64 -0.40 -3.94 -3.70
CA LEU A 64 0.90 -3.60 -4.26
C LEU A 64 1.44 -2.31 -3.64
N GLN A 65 0.58 -1.30 -3.49
CA GLN A 65 0.92 -0.05 -2.81
C GLN A 65 1.30 -0.31 -1.34
N ARG A 66 0.58 -1.23 -0.68
CA ARG A 66 0.89 -1.67 0.67
C ARG A 66 2.26 -2.36 0.73
N HIS A 67 2.54 -3.34 -0.14
CA HIS A 67 3.85 -3.99 -0.18
C HIS A 67 4.96 -2.96 -0.39
N ARG A 68 4.85 -2.07 -1.38
CA ARG A 68 5.82 -1.00 -1.60
C ARG A 68 6.05 -0.16 -0.35
N THR A 69 4.98 0.19 0.36
CA THR A 69 5.09 0.95 1.61
C THR A 69 5.89 0.19 2.66
N THR A 70 5.67 -1.12 2.81
CA THR A 70 6.49 -1.94 3.72
C THR A 70 7.97 -1.97 3.32
N VAL A 71 8.27 -1.93 2.02
CA VAL A 71 9.65 -1.79 1.53
C VAL A 71 10.24 -0.42 1.88
N ILE A 72 9.50 0.68 1.64
CA ILE A 72 9.92 2.05 2.01
C ILE A 72 10.22 2.14 3.52
N LEU A 73 9.42 1.47 4.35
CA LEU A 73 9.58 1.42 5.81
C LEU A 73 10.73 0.52 6.28
N GLY A 74 11.41 -0.20 5.38
CA GLY A 74 12.50 -1.11 5.71
C GLY A 74 12.06 -2.46 6.28
N THR A 75 10.76 -2.79 6.20
CA THR A 75 10.18 -4.03 6.74
C THR A 75 9.33 -4.76 5.70
N PRO A 76 9.91 -5.23 4.57
CA PRO A 76 9.15 -5.84 3.47
C PRO A 76 8.25 -6.98 3.94
N SER A 77 6.97 -6.94 3.56
CA SER A 77 6.01 -8.01 3.85
C SER A 77 6.16 -9.16 2.85
N LEU A 78 6.59 -10.33 3.34
CA LEU A 78 6.69 -11.58 2.57
C LEU A 78 5.32 -12.05 2.07
N GLU A 79 4.26 -11.84 2.84
CA GLU A 79 2.89 -12.23 2.46
C GLU A 79 2.40 -11.48 1.22
N LEU A 80 2.81 -10.21 1.09
CA LEU A 80 2.41 -9.35 -0.03
C LEU A 80 3.38 -9.41 -1.22
N GLU A 81 4.58 -9.95 -1.02
CA GLU A 81 5.61 -10.05 -2.05
C GLU A 81 5.14 -10.83 -3.28
N LYS A 82 4.37 -11.90 -3.08
CA LYS A 82 3.80 -12.69 -4.19
C LYS A 82 2.93 -11.84 -5.14
N TYR A 83 2.13 -10.92 -4.60
CA TYR A 83 1.30 -10.02 -5.40
C TYR A 83 2.15 -8.96 -6.09
N TRP A 84 3.18 -8.46 -5.42
CA TRP A 84 4.14 -7.51 -5.99
C TRP A 84 4.85 -8.09 -7.22
N LEU A 85 5.36 -9.31 -7.10
CA LEU A 85 6.00 -10.02 -8.22
C LEU A 85 5.01 -10.30 -9.35
N LEU A 86 3.77 -10.68 -9.02
CA LEU A 86 2.69 -10.85 -10.00
C LEU A 86 2.42 -9.53 -10.76
N GLY A 87 2.31 -8.41 -10.06
CA GLY A 87 2.11 -7.09 -10.67
C GLY A 87 3.25 -6.72 -11.61
N LYS A 88 4.51 -6.95 -11.22
CA LYS A 88 5.68 -6.72 -12.08
C LYS A 88 5.66 -7.57 -13.35
N ARG A 89 5.12 -8.80 -13.27
CA ARG A 89 4.94 -9.68 -14.43
C ARG A 89 3.82 -9.20 -15.36
N LEU A 90 2.69 -8.77 -14.80
CA LEU A 90 1.49 -8.38 -15.56
C LEU A 90 1.61 -6.99 -16.19
N PHE A 91 2.18 -6.03 -15.46
CA PHE A 91 2.29 -4.64 -15.88
C PHE A 91 3.64 -4.00 -15.50
N PRO A 92 4.74 -4.42 -16.16
CA PRO A 92 6.09 -3.99 -15.79
C PRO A 92 6.35 -2.48 -15.96
N GLN A 93 5.52 -1.75 -16.71
CA GLN A 93 5.71 -0.33 -16.98
C GLN A 93 4.96 0.58 -16.01
N TRP A 94 4.18 0.02 -15.07
CA TRP A 94 3.43 0.81 -14.11
C TRP A 94 4.34 1.72 -13.29
N CYS A 95 4.01 3.01 -13.24
CA CYS A 95 4.81 4.04 -12.56
C CYS A 95 5.02 3.75 -11.07
N GLY A 96 4.15 2.97 -10.43
CA GLY A 96 4.32 2.55 -9.03
C GLY A 96 5.54 1.66 -8.76
N PHE A 97 6.13 1.05 -9.79
CA PHE A 97 7.36 0.23 -9.71
C PHE A 97 8.65 1.02 -9.88
N GLN A 98 8.59 2.34 -10.08
CA GLN A 98 9.79 3.15 -10.26
C GLN A 98 10.67 3.15 -9.00
N GLN A 99 11.98 3.10 -9.20
CA GLN A 99 12.96 2.97 -8.11
C GLN A 99 12.88 4.13 -7.11
N ASP A 100 12.64 5.34 -7.61
CA ASP A 100 12.46 6.54 -6.80
C ASP A 100 11.24 6.43 -5.87
N ARG A 101 10.18 5.70 -6.23
CA ARG A 101 8.98 5.46 -5.40
C ARG A 101 9.15 4.32 -4.40
N ILE A 102 10.13 3.45 -4.60
CA ILE A 102 10.43 2.32 -3.70
C ILE A 102 11.49 2.72 -2.67
N THR A 103 12.34 3.69 -3.00
CA THR A 103 13.46 4.12 -2.15
C THR A 103 12.96 4.70 -0.81
N THR A 104 13.57 4.22 0.28
CA THR A 104 13.36 4.74 1.63
C THR A 104 13.82 6.19 1.74
N SER A 105 13.03 7.02 2.41
CA SER A 105 13.40 8.39 2.78
C SER A 105 12.73 8.77 4.08
N ASP A 106 13.41 9.55 4.92
CA ASP A 106 12.89 9.99 6.21
C ASP A 106 11.58 10.75 6.07
N GLU A 107 11.43 11.56 5.02
CA GLU A 107 10.20 12.29 4.72
C GLU A 107 9.00 11.37 4.49
N ARG A 108 9.18 10.27 3.75
CA ARG A 108 8.10 9.30 3.47
C ARG A 108 7.77 8.46 4.69
N VAL A 109 8.80 8.05 5.45
CA VAL A 109 8.63 7.34 6.72
C VAL A 109 7.86 8.22 7.70
N ALA A 110 8.24 9.49 7.83
CA ALA A 110 7.55 10.47 8.66
C ALA A 110 6.11 10.71 8.18
N LEU A 111 5.88 10.85 6.86
CA LEU A 111 4.56 11.02 6.28
C LEU A 111 3.64 9.85 6.63
N TYR A 112 4.13 8.62 6.51
CA TYR A 112 3.39 7.41 6.86
C TYR A 112 3.01 7.42 8.33
N TRP A 113 3.98 7.58 9.23
CA TRP A 113 3.73 7.51 10.67
C TRP A 113 2.89 8.68 11.20
N LYS A 114 2.94 9.85 10.56
CA LYS A 114 2.10 10.99 10.89
C LYS A 114 0.60 10.70 10.67
N HIS A 115 0.25 9.93 9.64
CA HIS A 115 -1.14 9.70 9.24
C HIS A 115 -1.64 8.29 9.54
N ASN A 116 -0.76 7.37 9.95
CA ASN A 116 -1.14 6.02 10.34
C ASN A 116 -1.91 6.06 11.69
N PRO A 117 -3.22 5.74 11.71
CA PRO A 117 -4.02 5.81 12.92
C PRO A 117 -3.73 4.69 13.91
N TRP A 118 -3.11 3.59 13.45
CA TRP A 118 -2.78 2.43 14.27
C TRP A 118 -1.61 2.73 15.21
N LYS A 119 -0.68 3.61 14.81
CA LYS A 119 0.37 4.10 15.70
C LYS A 119 -0.19 4.76 16.96
N GLN A 120 -1.19 5.62 16.79
CA GLN A 120 -1.84 6.33 17.90
C GLN A 120 -2.58 5.35 18.83
N ARG A 121 -3.12 4.27 18.25
CA ARG A 121 -3.77 3.20 19.02
C ARG A 121 -2.77 2.39 19.81
N ASP A 122 -1.66 1.98 19.21
CA ASP A 122 -0.60 1.21 19.90
C ASP A 122 0.02 2.03 21.04
N GLU A 123 0.25 3.34 20.81
CA GLU A 123 0.70 4.28 21.84
C GLU A 123 -0.31 4.38 22.99
N ALA A 124 -1.60 4.59 22.70
CA ALA A 124 -2.64 4.65 23.72
C ALA A 124 -2.83 3.32 24.48
N GLU A 125 -2.74 2.17 23.80
CA GLU A 125 -2.83 0.85 24.45
C GLU A 125 -1.62 0.59 25.36
N ASN A 126 -0.42 1.02 24.96
CA ASN A 126 0.78 0.92 25.79
C ASN A 126 0.72 1.86 27.01
N GLU A 127 0.25 3.10 26.83
CA GLU A 127 0.04 4.05 27.94
C GLU A 127 -0.99 3.54 28.95
N TRP A 128 -2.08 2.94 28.47
CA TRP A 128 -3.10 2.33 29.31
C TRP A 128 -2.54 1.17 30.14
N LYS A 129 -1.77 0.25 29.52
CA LYS A 129 -1.10 -0.84 30.24
C LYS A 129 -0.14 -0.31 31.31
N ALA A 130 0.70 0.66 30.96
CA ALA A 130 1.62 1.29 31.91
C ALA A 130 0.90 2.03 33.06
N MET A 131 -0.32 2.52 32.84
CA MET A 131 -1.16 3.08 33.90
C MET A 131 -1.74 2.00 34.82
N GLN A 132 -2.20 0.88 34.26
CA GLN A 132 -2.71 -0.26 35.05
C GLN A 132 -1.62 -0.87 35.94
N ASP A 133 -0.41 -1.05 35.40
CA ASP A 133 0.73 -1.60 36.16
C ASP A 133 1.05 -0.70 37.37
N ARG A 134 1.13 0.62 37.17
CA ARG A 134 1.35 1.61 38.26
C ARG A 134 0.26 1.59 39.33
N LEU A 135 -0.99 1.35 38.96
CA LEU A 135 -2.12 1.26 39.89
C LEU A 135 -2.15 -0.08 40.63
N SER A 136 -1.52 -1.12 40.09
CA SER A 136 -1.45 -2.46 40.71
C SER A 136 -0.27 -2.63 41.67
N GLU A 137 0.70 -1.71 41.63
CA GLU A 137 1.86 -1.65 42.53
C GLU A 137 1.65 -0.77 43.78
N SER A 138 0.47 -0.15 43.93
CA SER A 138 0.05 0.66 45.10
C SER A 138 -1.00 -0.06 45.94
#